data_AF-A0A7H0GM47-F1
#
_entry.id   AF-A0A7H0GM47-F1
#
_cell.length_a   1.000
_cell.length_b   1.000
_cell.length_c   1.000
_cell.angle_alpha   90.00
_cell.angle_beta   90.00
_cell.angle_gamma   90.00
#
_symmetry.space_group_name_H-M   'P 1'
#
loop_
_entity.id
_entity.type
_entity.pdbx_description
1 polymer ?
#
loop_
_entity_poly.entity_id
_entity_poly.type
_entity_poly.pdbx_seq_one_letter_code
_entity_poly.pdbx_strand_id
1 'polypeptide(L)'
;MGLNESDRCNPALFFVTNNPLGPWWVFGGPSSLAEEMVGRRMHLLGLNDRFGQSQRLQRDAGGRIAAVQDGVGRQYRLELKTLPGVAHGVRTAGARIAACA
;
A
#
# COMPACT_ATOMS: atom_id res chain seq x y z
N MET A 1 8.08 -19.66 -4.96
CA MET A 1 7.53 -19.41 -3.61
C MET A 1 8.30 -18.22 -3.05
N GLY A 2 7.64 -17.07 -2.85
CA GLY A 2 8.29 -15.78 -2.57
C GLY A 2 7.99 -14.71 -3.63
N LEU A 3 8.50 -13.48 -3.42
CA LEU A 3 8.35 -12.33 -4.32
C LEU A 3 8.58 -12.72 -5.80
N ASN A 4 7.72 -12.21 -6.70
CA ASN A 4 7.85 -12.43 -8.14
C ASN A 4 9.21 -11.89 -8.65
N GLU A 5 9.85 -12.62 -9.56
CA GLU A 5 11.15 -12.24 -10.12
C GLU A 5 11.13 -10.86 -10.79
N SER A 6 10.04 -10.53 -11.48
CA SER A 6 9.86 -9.19 -12.08
C SER A 6 9.85 -8.07 -11.04
N ASP A 7 9.25 -8.30 -9.87
CA ASP A 7 9.25 -7.34 -8.77
C ASP A 7 10.65 -7.22 -8.13
N ARG A 8 11.37 -8.34 -8.01
CA ARG A 8 12.73 -8.38 -7.44
C ARG A 8 13.76 -7.65 -8.31
N CYS A 9 13.56 -7.65 -9.63
CA CYS A 9 14.43 -6.98 -10.58
C CYS A 9 14.05 -5.51 -10.81
N ASN A 10 12.96 -5.01 -10.20
CA ASN A 10 12.52 -3.64 -10.40
C ASN A 10 13.23 -2.67 -9.43
N PRO A 11 14.12 -1.78 -9.92
CA PRO A 11 14.88 -0.87 -9.05
C PRO A 11 14.02 0.23 -8.41
N ALA A 12 12.76 0.39 -8.83
CA ALA A 12 11.83 1.35 -8.24
C ALA A 12 11.07 0.77 -7.02
N LEU A 13 11.25 -0.52 -6.72
CA LEU A 13 10.56 -1.20 -5.63
C LEU A 13 11.51 -1.50 -4.45
N PHE A 14 10.99 -1.27 -3.25
CA PHE A 14 11.68 -1.53 -2.00
C PHE A 14 10.84 -2.44 -1.12
N PHE A 15 11.48 -3.45 -0.54
CA PHE A 15 10.80 -4.49 0.23
C PHE A 15 11.23 -4.45 1.69
N VAL A 16 10.27 -4.41 2.60
CA VAL A 16 10.51 -4.49 4.05
C VAL A 16 9.81 -5.71 4.61
N THR A 17 10.52 -6.50 5.40
CA THR A 17 9.96 -7.65 6.13
C THR A 17 10.76 -7.89 7.40
N ASN A 18 10.12 -8.38 8.45
CA ASN A 18 10.78 -8.91 9.64
C ASN A 18 10.98 -10.43 9.59
N ASN A 19 10.53 -11.09 8.52
CA ASN A 19 10.62 -12.53 8.32
C ASN A 19 11.11 -12.82 6.88
N PRO A 20 12.11 -13.69 6.68
CA PRO A 20 12.58 -14.06 5.34
C PRO A 20 11.52 -14.72 4.45
N LEU A 21 10.43 -15.23 5.04
CA LEU A 21 9.28 -15.80 4.33
C LEU A 21 8.12 -14.80 4.16
N GLY A 22 8.35 -13.51 4.40
CA GLY A 22 7.33 -12.47 4.27
C GLY A 22 6.26 -12.50 5.38
N PRO A 23 5.18 -11.71 5.22
CA PRO A 23 4.85 -10.93 4.02
C PRO A 23 5.80 -9.75 3.81
N TRP A 24 6.07 -9.41 2.56
CA TRP A 24 6.91 -8.27 2.19
C TRP A 24 6.03 -7.05 1.93
N TRP A 25 6.27 -5.98 2.68
CA TRP A 25 5.70 -4.67 2.40
C TRP A 25 6.42 -4.07 1.19
N VAL A 26 5.66 -3.73 0.16
CA VAL A 26 6.18 -3.22 -1.10
C VAL A 26 6.02 -1.71 -1.13
N PHE A 27 7.13 -0.98 -1.24
CA PHE A 27 7.18 0.46 -1.33
C PHE A 27 7.67 0.90 -2.71
N GLY A 28 7.09 1.98 -3.23
CA GLY A 28 7.49 2.63 -4.46
C GLY A 28 8.04 4.02 -4.20
N GLY A 29 9.04 4.41 -4.99
CA GLY A 29 9.65 5.73 -4.95
C GLY A 29 10.41 6.01 -6.24
N PRO A 30 11.09 7.16 -6.33
CA PRO A 30 11.96 7.46 -7.47
C PRO A 30 12.98 6.34 -7.66
N SER A 31 13.37 6.07 -8.90
CA SER A 31 14.49 5.18 -9.22
C SER A 31 15.79 5.84 -8.76
N SER A 32 16.07 5.75 -7.47
CA SER A 32 17.23 6.32 -6.78
C SER A 32 17.90 5.25 -5.92
N LEU A 33 19.21 5.40 -5.68
CA LEU A 33 19.96 4.50 -4.81
C LEU A 33 19.37 4.47 -3.38
N ALA A 34 19.53 3.35 -2.67
CA ALA A 34 18.99 3.17 -1.32
C ALA A 34 19.43 4.27 -0.31
N GLU A 35 20.67 4.76 -0.42
CA GLU A 35 21.19 5.83 0.43
C GLU A 35 20.48 7.18 0.21
N GLU A 36 20.03 7.46 -1.02
CA GLU A 36 19.26 8.68 -1.35
C GLU A 36 17.82 8.67 -0.82
N MET A 37 17.39 7.53 -0.27
CA MET A 37 16.05 7.36 0.27
C MET A 37 15.95 7.61 1.76
N VAL A 38 17.07 7.70 2.47
CA VAL A 38 17.07 7.94 3.90
C VAL A 38 16.35 9.25 4.20
N GLY A 39 15.33 9.19 5.07
CA GLY A 39 14.48 10.33 5.41
C GLY A 39 13.43 10.70 4.34
N ARG A 40 13.40 10.01 3.19
CA ARG A 40 12.43 10.25 2.12
C ARG A 40 11.13 9.51 2.42
N ARG A 41 9.99 10.18 2.18
CA ARG A 41 8.67 9.54 2.30
C ARG A 41 8.46 8.60 1.13
N MET A 42 8.27 7.32 1.42
CA MET A 42 8.00 6.28 0.45
C MET A 42 6.51 5.95 0.43
N HIS A 43 5.98 5.61 -0.75
CA HIS A 43 4.59 5.22 -0.88
C HIS A 43 4.46 3.72 -0.72
N LEU A 44 3.68 3.28 0.28
CA LEU A 44 3.28 1.87 0.35
C LEU A 44 2.39 1.56 -0.85
N LEU A 45 2.79 0.57 -1.65
CA LEU A 45 2.12 0.08 -2.85
C LEU A 45 1.37 -1.22 -2.61
N GLY A 46 1.73 -1.99 -1.58
CA GLY A 46 1.09 -3.28 -1.34
C GLY A 46 1.82 -4.20 -0.38
N LEU A 47 1.33 -5.44 -0.36
CA LEU A 47 1.85 -6.56 0.40
C LEU A 47 1.90 -7.77 -0.51
N ASN A 48 3.05 -8.44 -0.55
CA ASN A 48 3.19 -9.73 -1.23
C ASN A 48 3.44 -10.80 -0.17
N ASP A 49 2.73 -11.92 -0.24
CA ASP A 49 2.98 -13.07 0.64
C ASP A 49 3.83 -14.16 -0.04
N ARG A 50 4.24 -15.17 0.72
CA ARG A 50 5.05 -16.29 0.21
C ARG A 50 4.32 -17.20 -0.79
N PHE A 51 2.99 -17.17 -0.79
CA PHE A 51 2.14 -17.98 -1.65
C PHE A 51 1.89 -17.32 -3.00
N GLY A 52 2.41 -16.11 -3.22
CA GLY A 52 2.23 -15.34 -4.45
C GLY A 52 0.96 -14.50 -4.46
N GLN A 53 0.23 -14.43 -3.34
CA GLN A 53 -0.89 -13.51 -3.21
C GLN A 53 -0.37 -12.09 -3.00
N SER A 54 -0.99 -11.14 -3.71
CA SER A 54 -0.57 -9.74 -3.69
C SER A 54 -1.77 -8.85 -3.38
N GLN A 55 -1.67 -8.05 -2.32
CA GLN A 55 -2.59 -6.93 -2.09
C GLN A 55 -1.97 -5.67 -2.66
N ARG A 56 -2.68 -4.97 -3.55
CA ARG A 56 -2.20 -3.76 -4.23
C ARG A 56 -3.00 -2.54 -3.79
N LEU A 57 -2.30 -1.46 -3.47
CA LEU A 57 -2.87 -0.17 -3.05
C LEU A 57 -2.77 0.80 -4.23
N GLN A 58 -3.91 1.31 -4.68
CA GLN A 58 -3.95 2.38 -5.67
C GLN A 58 -4.14 3.73 -4.99
N ARG A 59 -3.44 4.75 -5.50
CA ARG A 59 -3.50 6.12 -4.97
C ARG A 59 -4.11 7.06 -6.00
N ASP A 60 -4.81 8.07 -5.52
CA ASP A 60 -5.28 9.18 -6.34
C ASP A 60 -4.12 10.14 -6.70
N ALA A 61 -4.42 11.16 -7.51
CA ALA A 61 -3.44 12.19 -7.91
C ALA A 61 -2.88 12.99 -6.71
N GLY A 62 -3.58 12.99 -5.56
CA GLY A 62 -3.12 13.60 -4.31
C GLY A 62 -2.29 12.65 -3.43
N GLY A 63 -2.00 11.43 -3.90
CA GLY A 63 -1.22 10.43 -3.18
C GLY A 63 -1.98 9.74 -2.04
N ARG A 64 -3.29 9.93 -1.90
CA ARG A 64 -4.12 9.23 -0.88
C ARG A 64 -4.48 7.84 -1.40
N ILE A 65 -4.59 6.85 -0.52
CA ILE A 65 -5.07 5.53 -0.93
C ILE A 65 -6.55 5.64 -1.28
N ALA A 66 -6.90 5.29 -2.51
CA ALA A 66 -8.24 5.41 -3.07
C ALA A 66 -8.86 4.05 -3.43
N ALA A 67 -8.03 3.02 -3.63
CA ALA A 67 -8.50 1.66 -3.82
C ALA A 67 -7.51 0.62 -3.30
N VAL A 68 -8.03 -0.57 -3.10
CA VAL A 68 -7.29 -1.79 -2.73
C VAL A 68 -7.75 -2.90 -3.65
N GLN A 69 -6.80 -3.61 -4.25
CA GLN A 69 -7.04 -4.93 -4.84
C GLN A 69 -6.48 -6.00 -3.90
N ASP A 70 -7.24 -7.04 -3.60
CA ASP A 70 -6.76 -8.17 -2.80
C ASP A 70 -6.09 -9.27 -3.66
N GLY A 71 -5.56 -10.30 -3.01
CA GLY A 71 -4.83 -11.38 -3.69
C GLY A 71 -5.64 -12.15 -4.74
N VAL A 72 -6.97 -12.22 -4.57
CA VAL A 72 -7.86 -12.93 -5.52
C VAL A 72 -8.37 -11.98 -6.61
N GLY A 73 -7.87 -10.74 -6.66
CA GLY A 73 -8.18 -9.76 -7.68
C GLY A 73 -9.41 -8.90 -7.38
N ARG A 74 -10.10 -9.10 -6.25
CA ARG A 74 -11.27 -8.28 -5.87
C ARG A 74 -10.83 -6.85 -5.62
N GLN A 75 -11.61 -5.90 -6.14
CA GLN A 75 -11.32 -4.47 -5.99
C GLN A 75 -12.24 -3.84 -4.97
N TYR A 76 -11.67 -2.93 -4.17
CA TYR A 76 -12.35 -2.17 -3.16
C TYR A 76 -12.02 -0.69 -3.33
N ARG A 77 -13.03 0.17 -3.37
CA ARG A 77 -12.86 1.63 -3.31
C ARG A 77 -12.82 2.08 -1.86
N LEU A 78 -11.88 2.96 -1.55
CA LEU A 78 -11.80 3.64 -0.26
C LEU A 78 -12.37 5.04 -0.40
N GLU A 79 -13.37 5.33 0.44
CA GLU A 79 -13.96 6.66 0.54
C GLU A 79 -13.59 7.29 1.89
N LEU A 80 -12.96 8.46 1.82
CA LEU A 80 -12.69 9.27 3.00
C LEU A 80 -13.97 9.96 3.46
N LYS A 81 -14.39 9.70 4.69
CA LYS A 81 -15.52 10.37 5.32
C LYS A 81 -15.06 11.21 6.50
N THR A 82 -15.52 12.46 6.54
CA THR A 82 -15.39 13.30 7.72
C THR A 82 -16.63 13.09 8.56
N LEU A 83 -16.48 12.59 9.77
CA LEU A 83 -17.59 12.39 10.69
C LEU A 83 -17.69 13.58 11.65
N PRO A 84 -18.90 14.01 12.03
CA PRO A 84 -19.09 14.96 13.11
C PRO A 84 -18.55 14.33 14.40
N GLY A 85 -17.69 15.06 15.12
CA GLY A 85 -17.03 14.55 16.33
C GLY A 85 -18.03 14.22 17.43
N VAL A 86 -17.97 13.01 17.99
CA VAL A 86 -18.87 12.53 19.06
C VAL A 86 -18.42 13.04 20.45
N ALA A 87 -17.29 13.74 20.55
CA ALA A 87 -16.89 14.46 21.76
C ALA A 87 -16.11 15.73 21.41
N HIS A 88 -16.57 16.87 21.95
CA HIS A 88 -15.88 18.17 22.07
C HIS A 88 -14.96 18.59 20.90
N GLY A 89 -15.53 18.83 19.72
CA GLY A 89 -14.91 19.69 18.70
C GLY A 89 -13.79 19.07 17.85
N VAL A 90 -13.47 17.78 18.01
CA VAL A 90 -12.49 17.09 17.16
C VAL A 90 -13.19 16.45 15.95
N ARG A 91 -12.89 16.94 14.74
CA ARG A 91 -13.28 16.25 13.50
C ARG A 91 -12.48 14.95 13.39
N THR A 92 -13.17 13.81 13.40
CA THR A 92 -12.55 12.50 13.16
C THR A 92 -12.76 12.09 11.70
N ALA A 93 -11.67 11.72 11.03
CA ALA A 93 -11.72 11.15 9.69
C ALA A 93 -11.83 9.63 9.79
N GLY A 94 -12.79 9.04 9.09
CA GLY A 94 -12.96 7.59 8.93
C GLY A 94 -12.85 7.19 7.46
N ALA A 95 -12.50 5.94 7.19
CA ALA A 95 -12.54 5.36 5.85
C ALA A 95 -13.69 4.36 5.76
N ARG A 96 -14.45 4.38 4.65
CA ARG A 96 -15.33 3.27 4.29
C ARG A 96 -14.73 2.50 3.13
N ILE A 97 -14.87 1.18 3.21
CA ILE A 97 -14.47 0.24 2.17
C ILE A 97 -15.74 -0.22 1.47
N ALA A 98 -15.79 -0.07 0.16
CA ALA A 98 -16.86 -0.59 -0.69
C ALA A 98 -16.24 -1.55 -1.71
N ALA A 99 -16.83 -2.74 -1.87
CA ALA A 99 -16.43 -3.63 -2.96
C ALA A 99 -16.91 -3.05 -4.30
N CYS A 100 -16.07 -3.13 -5.32
CA CYS A 100 -16.46 -2.85 -6.70
C CYS A 100 -17.21 -4.08 -7.25
N ALA A 101 -18.33 -3.83 -7.94
CA ALA A 101 -19.04 -4.85 -8.73
C ALA A 101 -18.39 -5.04 -10.09
#